data_AF-A0A3S9P6G8-F1
#
_entry.id   AF-A0A3S9P6G8-F1
#
_cell.length_a   1.000
_cell.length_b   1.000
_cell.length_c   1.000
_cell.angle_alpha   90.00
_cell.angle_beta   90.00
_cell.angle_gamma   90.00
#
_symmetry.space_group_name_H-M   'P 1'
#
loop_
_entity.id
_entity.type
_entity.pdbx_description
1 polymer ?
#
loop_
_entity_poly.entity_id
_entity_poly.type
_entity_poly.pdbx_seq_one_letter_code
_entity_poly.pdbx_strand_id
1 'polypeptide(L)' 'MFDQVYQNMTLSGKSSSTFQNYIRTIASISLYFKKIPLELSDDQINDYLLLLKEKQNTYVLVVVKERWL' A
#
# COMPACT_ATOMS: atom_id res chain seq x y z
N MET A 1 17.11 7.66 -1.46
CA MET A 1 15.97 6.72 -1.53
C MET A 1 14.96 7.10 -2.62
N PHE A 2 14.29 8.27 -2.54
CA PHE A 2 13.27 8.65 -3.53
C PHE A 2 13.81 8.66 -4.97
N ASP A 3 14.91 9.38 -5.23
CA ASP A 3 15.48 9.50 -6.58
C ASP A 3 15.96 8.17 -7.14
N GLN A 4 16.52 7.30 -6.28
CA GLN A 4 16.98 5.96 -6.69
C GLN A 4 15.81 5.06 -7.08
N VAL A 5 14.72 5.07 -6.31
CA VAL A 5 13.51 4.30 -6.64
C VAL A 5 12.87 4.86 -7.91
N TYR A 6 12.81 6.18 -8.06
CA TYR A 6 12.30 6.83 -9.27
C TYR A 6 13.10 6.42 -10.51
N GLN A 7 14.43 6.57 -10.47
CA GLN A 7 15.33 6.18 -11.56
C GLN A 7 15.18 4.71 -11.94
N ASN A 8 15.22 3.79 -10.97
CA ASN A 8 15.07 2.35 -11.22
C ASN A 8 13.73 2.01 -11.88
N MET A 9 12.65 2.67 -11.45
CA MET A 9 11.31 2.46 -12.00
C MET A 9 11.19 2.99 -13.43
N THR A 10 11.77 4.16 -13.71
CA THR A 10 11.84 4.72 -15.06
C THR A 10 12.68 3.84 -15.98
N LEU A 11 13.86 3.40 -15.55
CA LEU A 11 14.74 2.51 -16.32
C LEU A 11 14.10 1.14 -16.60
N SER A 12 13.26 0.66 -15.68
CA SER A 12 12.49 -0.59 -15.85
C SER A 12 11.25 -0.44 -16.75
N GLY A 13 11.05 0.74 -17.37
CA GLY A 13 9.92 1.01 -18.25
C GLY A 13 8.57 1.12 -17.56
N LYS A 14 8.53 1.32 -16.23
CA LYS A 14 7.27 1.52 -15.50
C LYS A 14 6.73 2.93 -15.77
N SER A 15 5.41 3.04 -15.82
CA SER A 15 4.76 4.34 -15.97
C SER A 15 4.93 5.20 -14.72
N SER A 16 4.84 6.52 -14.89
CA SER A 16 4.80 7.47 -13.77
C SER A 16 3.65 7.16 -12.80
N SER A 17 2.49 6.71 -13.31
CA SER A 17 1.35 6.33 -12.47
C SER A 17 1.64 5.12 -11.58
N THR A 18 2.39 4.12 -12.07
CA THR A 18 2.85 2.99 -11.26
C THR A 18 3.78 3.44 -10.14
N PHE A 19 4.77 4.29 -10.46
CA PHE A 19 5.68 4.85 -9.45
C PHE A 19 4.89 5.59 -8.35
N GLN A 20 3.99 6.51 -8.76
CA GLN A 20 3.18 7.29 -7.83
C GLN A 20 2.28 6.41 -6.96
N ASN A 21 1.70 5.35 -7.53
CA ASN A 21 0.92 4.37 -6.76
C ASN A 21 1.78 3.68 -5.70
N TYR A 22 2.99 3.24 -6.05
CA TYR A 22 3.84 2.50 -5.13
C TYR A 22 4.34 3.41 -3.99
N ILE A 23 4.74 4.64 -4.30
CA ILE A 23 5.15 5.62 -3.29
C ILE A 23 4.00 5.94 -2.32
N ARG A 24 2.76 6.09 -2.81
CA ARG A 24 1.60 6.27 -1.93
C ARG A 24 1.41 5.11 -0.97
N THR A 25 1.50 3.87 -1.46
CA THR A 25 1.36 2.68 -0.61
C THR A 25 2.46 2.62 0.45
N ILE A 26 3.71 2.88 0.07
CA ILE A 26 4.85 2.93 1.00
C ILE A 26 4.67 4.03 2.05
N ALA A 27 4.17 5.21 1.66
CA ALA A 27 3.85 6.28 2.60
C ALA A 27 2.74 5.87 3.57
N SER A 28 1.68 5.23 3.09
CA SER A 28 0.55 4.78 3.94
C SER A 28 0.98 3.81 5.03
N ILE A 29 1.80 2.80 4.72
CA ILE A 29 2.29 1.86 5.73
C ILE A 29 3.27 2.53 6.70
N SER A 30 4.12 3.44 6.21
CA SER A 30 5.06 4.21 7.04
C SER A 30 4.32 5.09 8.05
N LEU A 31 3.26 5.77 7.61
CA LEU A 31 2.41 6.59 8.46
C LEU A 31 1.64 5.76 9.48
N TYR A 32 1.17 4.57 9.10
CA TYR A 32 0.45 3.66 10.00
C TYR A 32 1.33 3.23 11.19
N PHE A 33 2.57 2.82 10.94
CA PHE A 33 3.50 2.39 11.99
C PHE A 33 4.32 3.53 12.59
N LYS A 34 4.25 4.74 12.04
CA LYS A 34 5.08 5.90 12.40
C LYS A 34 6.59 5.59 12.31
N LYS A 35 6.96 4.84 11.27
CA LYS A 35 8.33 4.39 11.00
C LYS A 35 8.70 4.71 9.57
N ILE A 36 9.99 4.90 9.30
CA ILE A 36 10.44 4.95 7.91
C ILE A 36 10.35 3.55 7.28
N PRO A 37 10.18 3.42 5.95
CA PRO A 37 10.01 2.12 5.30
C PRO A 37 11.10 1.11 5.61
N LEU A 38 12.33 1.58 5.84
CA LEU A 38 13.51 0.75 6.11
C LEU A 38 13.55 0.18 7.54
N GLU A 39 12.69 0.65 8.44
CA GLU A 39 12.60 0.19 9.84
C GLU A 39 11.42 -0.77 10.08
N LEU A 40 10.68 -1.10 9.03
CA LEU A 40 9.57 -2.05 9.09
C LEU A 40 10.12 -3.47 8.97
N SER A 41 9.73 -4.35 9.89
CA SER A 41 9.98 -5.79 9.73
C SER A 41 8.98 -6.43 8.78
N ASP A 42 9.33 -7.59 8.22
CA ASP A 42 8.44 -8.36 7.36
C ASP A 42 7.12 -8.72 8.07
N ASP A 43 7.17 -9.04 9.37
CA ASP A 43 5.96 -9.29 10.17
C ASP A 43 5.02 -8.09 10.21
N GLN A 44 5.57 -6.88 10.45
CA GLN A 44 4.76 -5.65 10.45
C GLN A 44 4.14 -5.38 9.07
N ILE A 45 4.87 -5.68 7.99
CA ILE A 45 4.37 -5.54 6.63
C ILE A 45 3.23 -6.54 6.38
N ASN A 46 3.42 -7.81 6.74
CA ASN A 46 2.42 -8.86 6.57
C ASN A 46 1.14 -8.58 7.37
N ASP A 47 1.26 -8.14 8.62
CA ASP A 47 0.13 -7.75 9.46
C ASP A 47 -0.66 -6.60 8.84
N TYR A 48 0.03 -5.60 8.30
CA TYR A 48 -0.62 -4.48 7.62
C TYR A 48 -1.32 -4.90 6.33
N LEU A 49 -0.71 -5.80 5.55
CA LEU A 49 -1.34 -6.35 4.35
C LEU A 49 -2.59 -7.18 4.68
N LEU A 50 -2.55 -7.95 5.77
CA LEU A 50 -3.71 -8.69 6.26
C LEU A 50 -4.84 -7.73 6.67
N LEU A 51 -4.52 -6.68 7.44
CA LEU A 51 -5.48 -5.64 7.82
C LEU A 51 -6.14 -4.99 6.60
N LEU A 52 -5.36 -4.64 5.57
CA LEU A 52 -5.90 -4.05 4.33
C LEU A 52 -6.84 -5.02 3.60
N LYS A 53 -6.48 -6.30 3.56
CA LYS A 53 -7.31 -7.35 2.95
C LYS A 53 -8.64 -7.51 3.68
N GLU A 54 -8.62 -7.54 5.00
CA GLU A 54 -9.81 -7.65 5.84
C GLU A 54 -10.72 -6.44 5.68
N LYS A 55 -10.16 -5.22 5.74
CA LYS A 55 -10.94 -3.98 5.50
C LYS A 55 -11.62 -3.99 4.14
N GLN A 56 -10.91 -4.38 3.08
CA GLN A 56 -11.49 -4.49 1.74
C GLN A 56 -12.68 -5.46 1.72
N ASN A 57 -12.56 -6.60 2.40
CA ASN A 57 -13.64 -7.59 2.48
C ASN A 57 -14.83 -7.07 3.31
N THR A 58 -14.57 -6.36 4.42
CA THR A 58 -15.62 -5.72 5.23
C THR A 58 -16.41 -4.70 4.40
N TYR A 59 -15.74 -3.85 3.60
CA TYR A 59 -16.44 -2.90 2.72
C TYR A 59 -17.32 -3.60 1.68
N VAL A 60 -16.85 -4.69 1.07
CA VAL A 60 -17.66 -5.45 0.10
C VAL A 60 -18.89 -6.05 0.78
N LEU A 61 -18.74 -6.63 1.98
CA LEU A 61 -19.86 -7.23 2.70
C LEU A 61 -20.90 -6.21 3.17
N VAL A 62 -20.47 -5.02 3.62
CA VAL A 62 -21.37 -3.93 4.01
C VAL A 62 -22.10 -3.36 2.79
N VAL A 63 -21.37 -3.03 1.71
CA VAL A 63 -21.96 -2.47 0.49
C VAL A 63 -22.90 -3.45 -0.19
N VAL A 64 -22.58 -4.75 -0.19
CA VAL A 64 -23.50 -5.77 -0.74
C VAL A 64 -24.74 -5.91 0.14
N LYS A 65 -24.63 -5.90 1.47
CA LYS A 65 -25.81 -5.95 2.35
C LYS A 65 -26.73 -4.74 2.21
N GLU A 66 -26.18 -3.54 2.08
CA GLU A 66 -26.97 -2.30 1.95
C GLU A 66 -27.61 -2.13 0.56
N ARG A 67 -27.14 -2.86 -0.46
CA ARG A 67 -27.64 -2.76 -1.84
C ARG A 67 -28.76 -3.77 -2.16
N TRP A 68 -29.05 -4.70 -1.24
CA TRP A 68 -30.10 -5.73 -1.38
C TRP A 68 -31.19 -5.64 -0.28
N LEU A 69 -31.30 -4.48 0.38
CA LEU A 69 -32.40 -4.08 1.27
C LEU A 69 -33.04 -2.81 0.73
#